data_AF-A0AAD9XAI7-F1
#
_entry.id   AF-A0AAD9XAI7-F1
#
_cell.length_a   1.000
_cell.length_b   1.000
_cell.length_c   1.000
_cell.angle_alpha   90.00
_cell.angle_beta   90.00
_cell.angle_gamma   90.00
#
_symmetry.space_group_name_H-M   'P 1'
#
loop_
_entity.id
_entity.type
_entity.pdbx_description
1 polymer ?
#
loop_
_entity_poly.entity_id
_entity_poly.type
_entity_poly.pdbx_seq_one_letter_code
_entity_poly.pdbx_strand_id
1 'polypeptide(L)'
;MGVLLLSSKWKEALSPFLFNIAIKGLNYLIRKAAGLGLVRGATFGDDIVHRTQLQFTDDIIMFLKPMMEYLYNSRRLLRCFELAASMRINFHKPCLVNIVYGRASNVDWANIFHCRQAALPITFLGLSLGARSSLKAIWDPVLKRNENRMAPWKRKFLNKDGKLILIKTVLFSISTY
;
A
#
# COMPACT_ATOMS: atom_id res chain seq x y z
N MET A 1 -14.32 8.86 -0.80
CA MET A 1 -12.97 8.52 -0.35
C MET A 1 -12.16 8.14 -1.56
N GLY A 2 -11.09 8.89 -1.82
CA GLY A 2 -10.08 8.55 -2.80
C GLY A 2 -8.96 7.76 -2.13
N VAL A 3 -8.55 6.66 -2.76
CA VAL A 3 -7.36 5.90 -2.39
C VAL A 3 -6.37 6.05 -3.51
N LEU A 4 -5.25 6.71 -3.22
CA LEU A 4 -4.08 6.74 -4.08
C LEU A 4 -3.12 5.68 -3.59
N LEU A 5 -2.98 4.60 -4.35
CA LEU A 5 -1.91 3.62 -4.20
C LEU A 5 -0.68 4.11 -4.95
N LEU A 6 0.28 4.65 -4.23
CA LEU A 6 1.62 4.87 -4.75
C LEU A 6 2.45 3.62 -4.49
N SER A 7 2.42 2.66 -5.42
CA SER A 7 3.40 1.57 -5.42
C SER A 7 4.69 2.05 -6.06
N SER A 8 5.55 2.63 -5.24
CA SER A 8 6.85 3.09 -5.66
C SER A 8 7.86 1.95 -5.60
N LYS A 9 8.14 1.29 -6.74
CA LYS A 9 9.41 0.56 -6.87
C LYS A 9 10.53 1.59 -7.03
N TRP A 10 11.19 1.93 -5.93
CA TRP A 10 12.37 2.79 -5.93
C TRP A 10 13.55 1.97 -6.43
N LYS A 11 13.84 2.10 -7.74
CA LYS A 11 14.72 1.17 -8.44
C LYS A 11 16.19 1.28 -8.03
N GLU A 12 16.61 2.33 -7.34
CA GLU A 12 18.03 2.72 -7.23
C GLU A 12 18.38 3.42 -5.90
N ALA A 13 17.80 3.03 -4.76
CA ALA A 13 18.32 3.54 -3.48
C ALA A 13 19.65 2.83 -3.15
N LEU A 14 20.74 3.59 -3.04
CA LEU A 14 22.10 3.12 -2.70
C LEU A 14 22.17 2.29 -1.39
N SER A 15 21.17 2.43 -0.49
CA SER A 15 21.01 1.60 0.71
C SER A 15 19.54 1.58 1.19
N PRO A 16 19.02 0.42 1.68
CA PRO A 16 17.72 0.32 2.34
C PRO A 16 17.54 1.27 3.53
N PHE A 17 18.64 1.65 4.18
CA PHE A 17 18.61 2.56 5.32
C PHE A 17 18.30 4.01 4.90
N LEU A 18 19.00 4.52 3.89
CA LEU A 18 18.77 5.86 3.34
C LEU A 18 17.36 5.98 2.77
N PHE A 19 16.88 4.90 2.15
CA PHE A 19 15.51 4.80 1.69
C PHE A 19 14.50 5.03 2.83
N ASN A 20 14.65 4.31 3.95
CA ASN A 20 13.78 4.48 5.10
C ASN A 20 13.81 5.90 5.68
N ILE A 21 14.96 6.58 5.66
CA ILE A 21 15.07 7.98 6.08
C ILE A 21 14.28 8.89 5.14
N ALA A 22 14.46 8.74 3.83
CA ALA A 22 13.76 9.55 2.84
C ALA A 22 12.24 9.40 2.99
N ILE A 23 11.74 8.16 3.17
CA ILE A 23 10.29 7.97 3.34
C ILE A 23 9.80 8.47 4.70
N LYS A 24 10.59 8.40 5.78
CA LYS A 24 10.24 9.09 7.03
C LYS A 24 10.06 10.60 6.81
N GLY A 25 10.90 11.20 5.96
CA GLY A 25 10.74 12.59 5.52
C GLY A 25 9.43 12.82 4.77
N LEU A 26 9.07 11.94 3.82
CA LEU A 26 7.78 12.01 3.11
C LEU A 26 6.59 11.92 4.08
N ASN A 27 6.63 11.00 5.04
CA ASN A 27 5.59 10.87 6.07
C ASN A 27 5.43 12.15 6.89
N TYR A 28 6.55 12.77 7.27
CA TYR A 28 6.54 14.04 7.99
C TYR A 28 5.92 15.16 7.14
N LEU A 29 6.27 15.27 5.85
CA LEU A 29 5.71 16.26 4.92
C LEU A 29 4.19 16.09 4.77
N ILE A 30 3.71 14.85 4.60
CA ILE A 30 2.28 14.56 4.46
C ILE A 30 1.53 14.90 5.76
N ARG A 31 2.08 14.57 6.92
CA ARG A 31 1.50 14.94 8.23
C ARG A 31 1.46 16.45 8.42
N LYS A 32 2.52 17.16 8.05
CA LYS A 32 2.58 18.63 8.14
C LYS A 32 1.55 19.27 7.21
N ALA A 33 1.44 18.79 5.97
CA ALA A 33 0.42 19.25 5.02
C ALA A 33 -1.00 18.97 5.53
N ALA A 34 -1.21 17.86 6.23
CA ALA A 34 -2.50 17.56 6.87
C ALA A 34 -2.81 18.50 8.05
N GLY A 35 -1.82 18.79 8.90
CA GLY A 35 -1.96 19.77 9.98
C GLY A 35 -2.23 21.19 9.49
N LEU A 36 -1.73 21.54 8.31
CA LEU A 36 -2.02 22.82 7.63
C LEU A 36 -3.33 22.82 6.84
N GLY A 37 -4.09 21.72 6.84
CA GLY A 37 -5.33 21.59 6.08
C GLY A 37 -5.16 21.50 4.56
N LEU A 38 -3.92 21.44 4.05
CA LEU A 38 -3.61 21.35 2.62
C LEU A 38 -4.00 19.98 2.02
N VAL A 39 -4.04 18.96 2.86
CA VAL A 39 -4.43 17.59 2.50
C VAL A 39 -5.31 17.05 3.60
N ARG A 40 -6.45 16.42 3.26
CA ARG A 40 -7.29 15.76 4.26
C ARG A 40 -7.37 14.26 4.00
N GLY A 41 -7.05 13.50 5.05
CA GLY A 41 -7.14 12.05 5.06
C GLY A 41 -8.58 11.55 4.95
N ALA A 42 -8.73 10.23 4.85
CA ALA A 42 -10.03 9.61 5.03
C ALA A 42 -10.30 9.35 6.52
N THR A 43 -11.56 9.47 6.90
CA THR A 43 -12.08 9.00 8.18
C THR A 43 -12.52 7.54 8.02
N PHE A 44 -12.11 6.69 8.97
CA PHE A 44 -12.53 5.29 9.04
C PHE A 44 -13.27 5.06 10.37
N GLY A 45 -14.48 4.50 10.32
CA GLY A 45 -15.35 4.33 11.49
C GLY A 45 -16.02 5.63 11.94
N ASP A 46 -16.65 5.63 13.12
CA ASP A 46 -17.25 6.79 13.80
C ASP A 46 -16.17 7.80 14.24
N ASP A 47 -15.44 8.37 13.26
CA ASP A 47 -14.43 9.43 13.41
C ASP A 47 -13.22 9.12 14.30
N ILE A 48 -13.00 7.86 14.68
CA ILE A 48 -11.94 7.47 15.62
C ILE A 48 -10.53 7.53 14.99
N VAL A 49 -10.41 7.36 13.67
CA VAL A 49 -9.10 7.23 13.00
C VAL A 49 -9.00 8.09 11.75
N HIS A 50 -8.31 9.23 11.88
CA HIS A 50 -7.81 10.01 10.74
C HIS A 50 -6.50 9.40 10.26
N ARG A 51 -6.53 8.60 9.19
CA ARG A 51 -5.32 8.16 8.50
C ARG A 51 -5.25 8.77 7.11
N THR A 52 -4.21 9.56 6.89
CA THR A 52 -3.83 10.11 5.59
C THR A 52 -3.02 9.11 4.77
N GLN A 53 -2.33 8.16 5.42
CA GLN A 53 -1.41 7.27 4.75
C GLN A 53 -1.25 5.92 5.48
N LEU A 54 -1.02 4.86 4.71
CA LEU A 54 -0.47 3.57 5.12
C LEU A 54 0.83 3.36 4.35
N GLN A 55 1.92 3.00 5.04
CA GLN A 55 3.18 2.68 4.39
C GLN A 55 3.66 1.31 4.85
N PHE A 56 4.14 0.51 3.90
CA PHE A 56 4.92 -0.67 4.17
C PHE A 56 6.08 -0.72 3.18
N THR A 57 7.32 -0.73 3.71
CA THR A 57 8.56 -0.68 2.92
C THR A 57 8.50 0.43 1.84
N ASP A 58 8.38 0.01 0.59
CA ASP A 58 8.39 0.77 -0.65
C ASP A 58 6.98 1.04 -1.22
N ASP A 59 5.94 0.42 -0.67
CA ASP A 59 4.56 0.64 -1.07
C ASP A 59 3.85 1.62 -0.11
N ILE A 60 3.28 2.69 -0.68
CA ILE A 60 2.54 3.73 0.04
C ILE A 60 1.10 3.78 -0.46
N ILE A 61 0.16 3.76 0.47
CA ILE A 61 -1.24 4.12 0.21
C ILE A 61 -1.49 5.47 0.83
N MET A 62 -1.95 6.44 0.06
CA MET A 62 -2.52 7.68 0.57
C MET A 62 -4.04 7.64 0.48
N PHE A 63 -4.67 8.01 1.57
CA PHE A 63 -6.11 8.18 1.68
C PHE A 63 -6.42 9.66 1.61
N LEU A 64 -7.26 10.05 0.65
CA LEU A 64 -7.61 11.44 0.41
C LEU A 64 -9.12 11.62 0.37
N LYS A 65 -9.59 12.74 0.93
CA LYS A 65 -10.97 13.18 0.70
C LYS A 65 -11.14 13.53 -0.79
N PRO A 66 -12.27 13.18 -1.43
CA PRO A 66 -12.49 13.37 -2.87
C PRO A 66 -12.72 14.86 -3.21
N MET A 67 -11.66 15.66 -3.16
CA MET A 67 -11.70 17.10 -3.45
C MET A 67 -10.50 17.48 -4.30
N MET A 68 -10.74 18.22 -5.39
CA MET A 68 -9.71 18.56 -6.39
C MET A 68 -8.53 19.31 -5.77
N GLU A 69 -8.79 20.22 -4.85
CA GLU A 69 -7.76 20.97 -4.11
C GLU A 69 -6.76 20.03 -3.42
N TYR A 70 -7.25 19.00 -2.71
CA TYR A 70 -6.40 18.04 -2.02
C TYR A 70 -5.61 17.15 -2.99
N LEU A 71 -6.14 16.87 -4.18
CA LEU A 71 -5.43 16.13 -5.22
C LEU A 71 -4.29 16.96 -5.82
N TYR A 72 -4.53 18.24 -6.13
CA TYR A 72 -3.47 19.13 -6.61
C TYR A 72 -2.39 19.36 -5.55
N ASN A 73 -2.78 19.59 -4.30
CA ASN A 73 -1.84 19.80 -3.20
C ASN A 73 -0.99 18.55 -2.94
N SER A 74 -1.60 17.36 -2.95
CA SER A 74 -0.83 16.11 -2.81
C SER A 74 0.09 15.87 -4.00
N ARG A 75 -0.34 16.13 -5.25
CA ARG A 75 0.53 16.06 -6.43
C ARG A 75 1.74 17.00 -6.34
N ARG A 76 1.53 18.23 -5.90
CA ARG A 76 2.60 19.22 -5.65
C ARG A 76 3.55 18.75 -4.56
N LEU A 77 3.03 18.25 -3.44
CA LEU A 77 3.82 17.71 -2.34
C LEU A 77 4.73 16.57 -2.80
N LEU A 78 4.17 15.60 -3.53
CA LEU A 78 4.93 14.49 -4.08
C LEU A 78 6.02 14.98 -5.04
N ARG A 79 5.71 15.98 -5.88
CA ARG A 79 6.70 16.57 -6.79
C ARG A 79 7.83 17.26 -6.05
N CYS A 80 7.52 18.02 -5.00
CA CYS A 80 8.53 18.64 -4.15
C CYS A 80 9.41 17.59 -3.48
N PHE A 81 8.83 16.48 -3.03
CA PHE A 81 9.59 15.36 -2.46
C PHE A 81 10.50 14.69 -3.50
N GLU A 82 10.01 14.43 -4.72
CA GLU A 82 10.84 13.89 -5.82
C GLU A 82 12.08 14.74 -6.08
N LEU A 83 11.89 16.07 -6.13
CA LEU A 83 12.96 17.03 -6.37
C LEU A 83 13.93 17.10 -5.18
N ALA A 84 13.41 17.18 -3.96
CA ALA A 84 14.23 17.33 -2.75
C ALA A 84 15.02 16.05 -2.41
N ALA A 85 14.40 14.88 -2.57
CA ALA A 85 15.04 13.60 -2.30
C ALA A 85 15.85 13.08 -3.50
N SER A 86 15.78 13.76 -4.66
CA SER A 86 16.29 13.25 -5.95
C SER A 86 15.79 11.83 -6.27
N MET A 87 14.52 11.57 -5.95
CA MET A 87 13.89 10.27 -6.14
C MET A 87 12.72 10.37 -7.13
N ARG A 88 12.34 9.26 -7.77
CA ARG A 88 11.20 9.20 -8.69
C ARG A 88 10.10 8.30 -8.17
N ILE A 89 8.88 8.84 -8.08
CA ILE A 89 7.70 8.05 -7.72
C ILE A 89 7.22 7.31 -8.98
N ASN A 90 6.94 6.02 -8.83
CA ASN A 90 6.49 5.20 -9.94
C ASN A 90 4.96 5.28 -10.10
N PHE A 91 4.51 6.06 -11.08
CA PHE A 91 3.09 6.18 -11.45
C PHE A 91 2.65 5.20 -12.57
N HIS A 92 3.55 4.33 -13.05
CA HIS A 92 3.22 3.39 -14.15
C HIS A 92 2.31 2.23 -13.74
N LYS A 93 2.23 1.93 -12.43
CA LYS A 93 1.27 0.95 -11.91
C LYS A 93 -0.10 1.60 -11.73
N PRO A 94 -1.20 0.86 -11.88
CA PRO A 94 -2.53 1.39 -11.60
C PRO A 94 -2.60 1.82 -10.13
N CYS A 95 -2.85 3.11 -9.93
CA CYS A 95 -2.46 3.83 -8.72
C CYS A 95 -3.64 4.54 -8.04
N LEU A 96 -4.79 4.64 -8.72
CA LEU A 96 -5.87 5.51 -8.25
C LEU A 96 -7.20 4.78 -8.23
N VAL A 97 -7.82 4.76 -7.05
CA VAL A 97 -9.16 4.21 -6.82
C VAL A 97 -10.01 5.23 -6.12
N ASN A 98 -11.13 5.57 -6.74
CA ASN A 98 -12.20 6.28 -6.05
C ASN A 98 -13.20 5.25 -5.53
N ILE A 99 -13.48 5.30 -4.22
CA ILE A 99 -14.43 4.42 -3.55
C ILE A 99 -15.84 5.00 -3.58
N VAL A 100 -15.99 6.33 -3.71
CA VAL A 100 -17.29 7.01 -3.55
C VAL A 100 -17.94 7.37 -4.88
N TYR A 101 -17.15 7.83 -5.84
CA TYR A 101 -17.67 8.19 -7.15
C TYR A 101 -17.19 7.12 -8.13
N GLY A 102 -18.12 6.56 -8.92
CA GLY A 102 -17.82 5.49 -9.86
C GLY A 102 -16.75 5.86 -10.91
N ARG A 103 -16.47 4.92 -11.82
CA ARG A 103 -15.32 4.99 -12.74
C ARG A 103 -15.16 6.30 -13.52
N ALA A 104 -16.25 6.99 -13.87
CA ALA A 104 -16.22 8.21 -14.67
C ALA A 104 -15.46 9.37 -14.00
N SER A 105 -15.54 9.49 -12.67
CA SER A 105 -14.86 10.56 -11.91
C SER A 105 -13.34 10.36 -11.78
N ASN A 106 -12.82 9.19 -12.14
CA ASN A 106 -11.43 8.84 -11.92
C ASN A 106 -10.53 9.29 -13.08
N VAL A 107 -11.10 9.66 -14.23
CA VAL A 107 -10.32 10.09 -15.41
C VAL A 107 -9.58 11.38 -15.10
N ASP A 108 -10.27 12.37 -14.56
CA ASP A 108 -9.67 13.66 -14.18
C ASP A 108 -8.58 13.47 -13.13
N TRP A 109 -8.81 12.58 -12.16
CA TRP A 109 -7.85 12.33 -11.10
C TRP A 109 -6.63 11.57 -11.61
N ALA A 110 -6.83 10.58 -12.48
CA ALA A 110 -5.76 9.83 -13.13
C ALA A 110 -4.87 10.77 -13.96
N ASN A 111 -5.47 11.78 -14.61
CA ASN A 111 -4.75 12.81 -15.35
C ASN A 111 -3.87 13.68 -14.46
N ILE A 112 -4.32 14.08 -13.25
CA ILE A 112 -3.51 14.87 -12.30
C ILE A 112 -2.22 14.14 -11.88
N PHE A 113 -2.32 12.83 -11.64
CA PHE A 113 -1.18 12.01 -11.20
C PHE A 113 -0.43 11.35 -12.37
N HIS A 114 -0.91 11.52 -13.60
CA HIS A 114 -0.43 10.79 -14.78
C HIS A 114 -0.33 9.28 -14.54
N CYS A 115 -1.29 8.71 -13.81
CA CYS A 115 -1.27 7.31 -13.44
C CYS A 115 -2.48 6.56 -13.99
N ARG A 116 -2.37 5.23 -14.12
CA ARG A 116 -3.50 4.42 -14.59
C ARG A 116 -4.56 4.32 -13.49
N GLN A 117 -5.82 4.38 -13.90
CA GLN A 117 -6.95 4.09 -13.03
C GLN A 117 -6.88 2.63 -12.56
N ALA A 118 -7.05 2.43 -11.26
CA ALA A 118 -7.26 1.13 -10.65
C ALA A 118 -8.76 0.94 -10.35
N ALA A 119 -9.19 -0.30 -10.18
CA ALA A 119 -10.51 -0.63 -9.67
C ALA A 119 -10.34 -1.56 -8.46
N LEU A 120 -11.26 -1.47 -7.50
CA LEU A 120 -11.32 -2.47 -6.44
C LEU A 120 -11.76 -3.82 -7.03
N PRO A 121 -11.22 -4.93 -6.50
CA PRO A 121 -10.23 -5.00 -5.42
C PRO A 121 -8.78 -4.79 -5.92
N ILE A 122 -7.93 -4.15 -5.11
CA ILE A 122 -6.52 -3.89 -5.48
C ILE A 122 -5.58 -4.70 -4.61
N THR A 123 -4.53 -5.26 -5.18
CA THR A 123 -3.51 -5.99 -4.42
C THR A 123 -2.51 -5.05 -3.76
N PHE A 124 -2.38 -5.12 -2.44
CA PHE A 124 -1.37 -4.44 -1.63
C PHE A 124 -0.72 -5.47 -0.69
N LEU A 125 0.62 -5.60 -0.72
CA LEU A 125 1.37 -6.62 0.04
C LEU A 125 0.96 -8.08 -0.22
N GLY A 126 0.29 -8.34 -1.35
CA GLY A 126 -0.26 -9.66 -1.69
C GLY A 126 -1.66 -9.92 -1.13
N LEU A 127 -2.30 -8.92 -0.52
CA LEU A 127 -3.67 -8.96 -0.04
C LEU A 127 -4.57 -8.06 -0.91
N SER A 128 -5.80 -8.52 -1.16
CA SER A 128 -6.77 -7.78 -1.96
C SER A 128 -7.54 -6.78 -1.09
N LEU A 129 -7.17 -5.50 -1.18
CA LEU A 129 -7.88 -4.38 -0.56
C LEU A 129 -9.22 -4.13 -1.24
N GLY A 130 -10.27 -3.97 -0.43
CA GLY A 130 -11.66 -3.74 -0.87
C GLY A 130 -12.38 -4.98 -1.39
N ALA A 131 -11.76 -6.15 -1.31
CA ALA A 131 -12.46 -7.41 -1.48
C ALA A 131 -13.17 -7.81 -0.17
N ARG A 132 -14.28 -8.54 -0.24
CA ARG A 132 -14.99 -9.03 0.95
C ARG A 132 -14.14 -10.09 1.65
N SER A 133 -13.58 -9.77 2.82
CA SER A 133 -12.68 -10.66 3.59
C SER A 133 -13.23 -12.07 3.85
N SER A 134 -14.55 -12.26 3.81
CA SER A 134 -15.23 -13.55 3.93
C SER A 134 -15.10 -14.48 2.72
N LEU A 135 -14.63 -14.00 1.57
CA LEU A 135 -14.46 -14.83 0.37
C LEU A 135 -13.16 -15.65 0.47
N LYS A 136 -13.30 -16.98 0.46
CA LYS A 136 -12.17 -17.93 0.45
C LYS A 136 -11.15 -17.63 -0.65
N ALA A 137 -11.62 -17.24 -1.84
CA ALA A 137 -10.79 -16.93 -3.00
C ALA A 137 -9.75 -15.82 -2.78
N ILE A 138 -9.97 -14.91 -1.82
CA ILE A 138 -8.99 -13.86 -1.49
C ILE A 138 -7.79 -14.43 -0.73
N TRP A 139 -8.00 -15.51 0.02
CA TRP A 139 -6.99 -16.15 0.85
C TRP A 139 -6.18 -17.20 0.08
N ASP A 140 -6.67 -17.67 -1.08
CA ASP A 140 -5.98 -18.66 -1.91
C ASP A 140 -4.54 -18.26 -2.28
N PRO A 141 -4.22 -17.01 -2.66
CA PRO A 141 -2.82 -16.61 -2.92
C PRO A 141 -1.93 -16.69 -1.67
N VAL A 142 -2.48 -16.38 -0.49
CA VAL A 142 -1.76 -16.44 0.79
C VAL A 142 -1.51 -17.90 1.17
N LEU A 143 -2.54 -18.75 1.04
CA LEU A 143 -2.43 -20.19 1.28
C LEU A 143 -1.41 -20.83 0.34
N LYS A 144 -1.53 -20.58 -0.98
CA LYS A 144 -0.62 -21.12 -1.99
C LYS A 144 0.83 -20.67 -1.78
N ARG A 145 1.06 -19.42 -1.34
CA ARG A 145 2.39 -18.94 -0.97
C ARG A 145 2.97 -19.75 0.20
N ASN A 146 2.17 -20.02 1.23
CA ASN A 146 2.60 -20.80 2.38
C ASN A 146 2.82 -22.28 2.02
N GLU A 147 1.93 -22.88 1.22
CA GLU A 147 2.12 -24.23 0.69
C GLU A 147 3.42 -24.37 -0.10
N ASN A 148 3.73 -23.39 -0.96
CA ASN A 148 4.99 -23.37 -1.71
C ASN A 148 6.22 -23.25 -0.79
N ARG A 149 6.13 -22.53 0.33
CA ARG A 149 7.20 -22.47 1.34
C ARG A 149 7.36 -23.79 2.09
N MET A 150 6.27 -24.54 2.28
CA MET A 150 6.27 -25.84 2.94
C MET A 150 6.59 -27.01 2.00
N ALA A 151 6.41 -26.86 0.69
CA ALA A 151 6.63 -27.93 -0.29
C ALA A 151 8.04 -28.58 -0.22
N PRO A 152 9.14 -27.83 -0.01
CA PRO A 152 10.47 -28.41 0.17
C PRO A 152 10.61 -29.27 1.43
N TRP A 153 9.80 -29.04 2.46
CA TRP A 153 9.88 -29.75 3.75
C TRP A 153 9.34 -31.16 3.67
N LYS A 154 8.45 -31.42 2.70
CA LYS A 154 7.99 -32.79 2.39
C LYS A 154 9.13 -33.67 1.88
N ARG A 155 10.17 -33.08 1.28
CA ARG A 155 11.31 -33.79 0.68
C ARG A 155 12.55 -33.88 1.59
N LYS A 156 12.60 -33.14 2.72
CA LYS A 156 13.72 -33.19 3.67
C LYS A 156 13.54 -34.31 4.69
N PHE A 157 14.65 -34.94 5.10
CA PHE A 157 14.76 -35.95 6.17
C PHE A 157 14.49 -35.38 7.58
N LEU A 158 13.41 -34.62 7.76
CA LEU A 158 12.98 -34.15 9.07
C LEU A 158 12.24 -35.27 9.80
N ASN A 159 12.61 -35.50 11.05
CA ASN A 159 11.85 -36.34 11.96
C ASN A 159 10.47 -35.72 12.26
N LYS A 160 9.58 -36.49 12.88
CA LYS A 160 8.19 -36.06 13.15
C LYS A 160 8.15 -34.77 13.98
N ASP A 161 9.02 -34.64 14.97
CA ASP A 161 9.07 -33.48 15.86
C ASP A 161 9.55 -32.22 15.14
N GLY A 162 10.58 -32.33 14.29
CA GLY A 162 11.05 -31.24 13.45
C GLY A 162 9.98 -30.75 12.48
N LYS A 163 9.18 -31.65 11.91
CA LYS A 163 8.02 -31.29 11.08
C LYS A 163 6.93 -30.58 11.89
N LEU A 164 6.63 -31.05 13.10
CA LEU A 164 5.64 -30.44 13.99
C LEU A 164 6.02 -29.00 14.36
N ILE A 165 7.28 -28.79 14.75
CA ILE A 165 7.80 -27.45 15.11
C ILE A 165 7.75 -26.50 13.90
N LEU A 166 8.08 -26.98 12.71
CA LEU A 166 8.00 -26.19 11.48
C LEU A 166 6.55 -25.82 11.12
N ILE A 167 5.61 -26.76 11.24
CA ILE A 167 4.19 -26.49 10.99
C ILE A 167 3.66 -25.47 12.00
N LYS A 168 3.97 -25.65 13.28
CA LYS A 168 3.57 -24.71 14.34
C LYS A 168 4.13 -23.32 14.09
N THR A 169 5.41 -23.19 13.76
CA THR A 169 6.03 -21.88 13.49
C THR A 169 5.42 -21.17 12.28
N VAL A 170 5.11 -21.89 11.19
CA VAL A 170 4.45 -21.27 10.03
C VAL A 170 3.00 -20.91 10.33
N LEU A 171 2.22 -21.78 10.96
CA LEU A 171 0.84 -21.46 11.34
C LEU A 171 0.78 -20.26 12.28
N PHE A 172 1.69 -20.18 13.25
CA PHE A 172 1.80 -19.04 14.12
C PHE A 172 2.13 -17.76 13.34
N SER A 173 3.05 -17.85 12.37
CA SER A 173 3.39 -16.71 11.51
C SER A 173 2.21 -16.26 10.64
N ILE A 174 1.32 -17.16 10.22
CA ILE A 174 0.11 -16.81 9.44
C ILE A 174 -0.90 -16.10 10.34
N SER A 175 -1.08 -16.56 11.58
CA SER A 175 -2.01 -15.94 12.53
C SER A 175 -1.57 -14.55 12.98
N THR A 176 -0.28 -14.22 12.86
CA THR A 176 0.25 -12.87 13.14
C THR A 176 0.10 -11.90 11.97
N TYR A 177 -0.23 -12.37 10.77
CA TYR A 177 -0.56 -11.52 9.61
C TYR A 177 -2.05 -11.15 9.61
#